data_AF-A0A1A0XZQ3-F1
#
_entry.id   AF-A0A1A0XZQ3-F1
#
_cell.length_a   1.000
_cell.length_b   1.000
_cell.length_c   1.000
_cell.angle_alpha   90.00
_cell.angle_beta   90.00
_cell.angle_gamma   90.00
#
_symmetry.space_group_name_H-M   'P 1'
#
loop_
_entity.id
_entity.type
_entity.pdbx_description
1 polymer ?
#
loop_
_entity_poly.entity_id
_entity_poly.type
_entity_poly.pdbx_seq_one_letter_code
_entity_poly.pdbx_strand_id
1 'polypeptide(L)'
;MRQQWWAAVERGGLGDGAAALTMLDRLRAHARAVDAREVISLAFSTTASLHRQSGRHDLAVGFDAAALAALDDPFGSTDAWVRVAAHDAVVGLAADNLGLFRFSVSTRLLIRARELHDGREVEEAGSDPWTTFVTEVRPRVRERWVGAELAIYTGDADRARRLIGEAQKMMAPVSANHERHHIKTDLIAAASAIDTSDALAVARVCLRRAQAGGFLPLTWASLSLLQGLGDTSDTTIASINASHDMLVDRGMPFAGRT
;
A
#
# COMPACT_ATOMS: atom_id res chain seq x y z
N MET A 1 12.17 13.67 10.93
CA MET A 1 11.20 12.59 11.19
C MET A 1 10.56 11.99 9.93
N ARG A 2 10.07 12.79 8.98
CA ARG A 2 9.44 12.27 7.73
C ARG A 2 10.36 11.35 6.90
N GLN A 3 11.64 11.69 6.76
CA GLN A 3 12.63 10.81 6.13
C GLN A 3 12.87 9.50 6.93
N GLN A 4 12.80 9.54 8.26
CA GLN A 4 12.93 8.33 9.10
C GLN A 4 11.69 7.43 8.95
N TRP A 5 10.50 8.03 8.84
CA TRP A 5 9.28 7.30 8.48
C TRP A 5 9.43 6.63 7.11
N TRP A 6 9.89 7.37 6.10
CA TRP A 6 10.10 6.83 4.76
C TRP A 6 11.10 5.66 4.75
N ALA A 7 12.20 5.77 5.49
CA ALA A 7 13.14 4.66 5.64
C ALA A 7 12.49 3.40 6.23
N ALA A 8 11.51 3.55 7.14
CA ALA A 8 10.73 2.41 7.66
C ALA A 8 9.77 1.84 6.61
N VAL A 9 9.16 2.69 5.77
CA VAL A 9 8.35 2.27 4.62
C VAL A 9 9.19 1.43 3.64
N GLU A 10 10.39 1.90 3.30
CA GLU A 10 11.32 1.20 2.40
C GLU A 10 11.79 -0.12 3.00
N ARG A 11 12.15 -0.11 4.29
CA ARG A 11 12.54 -1.32 5.02
C ARG A 11 11.43 -2.38 5.01
N GLY A 12 10.19 -1.98 5.26
CA GLY A 12 9.03 -2.86 5.16
C GLY A 12 8.78 -3.35 3.73
N GLY A 13 9.06 -2.52 2.73
CA GLY A 13 8.98 -2.87 1.31
C GLY A 13 9.96 -3.97 0.89
N LEU A 14 11.11 -4.08 1.56
CA LEU A 14 12.09 -5.17 1.37
C LEU A 14 11.70 -6.47 2.11
N GLY A 15 10.65 -6.44 2.93
CA GLY A 15 10.18 -7.59 3.72
C GLY A 15 10.84 -7.73 5.09
N ASP A 16 11.61 -6.74 5.55
CA ASP A 16 12.25 -6.74 6.86
C ASP A 16 11.25 -6.26 7.95
N GLY A 17 10.21 -7.06 8.18
CA GLY A 17 9.06 -6.71 9.02
C GLY A 17 9.41 -6.31 10.45
N ALA A 18 10.20 -7.11 11.15
CA ALA A 18 10.61 -6.81 12.53
C ALA A 18 11.40 -5.50 12.65
N ALA A 19 12.31 -5.26 11.70
CA ALA A 19 13.10 -4.04 11.65
C ALA A 19 12.21 -2.82 11.38
N ALA A 20 11.32 -2.90 10.40
CA ALA A 20 10.39 -1.83 10.07
C ALA A 20 9.45 -1.50 11.25
N LEU A 21 8.85 -2.51 11.88
CA LEU A 21 7.98 -2.33 13.05
C LEU A 21 8.72 -1.68 14.23
N THR A 22 9.97 -2.09 14.48
CA THR A 22 10.84 -1.49 15.50
C THR A 22 11.15 -0.02 15.19
N MET A 23 11.45 0.31 13.94
CA MET A 23 11.69 1.69 13.50
C MET A 23 10.45 2.55 13.70
N LEU A 24 9.27 2.04 13.32
CA LEU A 24 8.00 2.76 13.47
C LEU A 24 7.64 3.00 14.94
N ASP A 25 7.92 2.04 15.82
CA ASP A 25 7.65 2.18 17.25
C ASP A 25 8.52 3.25 17.92
N ARG A 26 9.82 3.21 17.65
CA ARG A 26 10.75 4.25 18.11
C ARG A 26 10.39 5.62 17.55
N LEU A 27 9.98 5.67 16.28
CA LEU A 27 9.56 6.92 15.65
C LEU A 27 8.30 7.49 16.29
N ARG A 28 7.30 6.67 16.62
CA ARG A 28 6.10 7.12 17.36
C ARG A 28 6.46 7.67 18.72
N ALA A 29 7.35 7.01 19.46
CA ALA A 29 7.80 7.50 20.77
C ALA A 29 8.48 8.88 20.66
N HIS A 30 9.37 9.04 19.68
CA HIS A 30 10.04 10.31 19.44
C HIS A 30 9.07 11.41 18.98
N ALA A 31 8.19 11.09 18.03
CA ALA A 31 7.22 12.05 17.49
C ALA A 31 6.23 12.55 18.56
N ARG A 32 5.84 11.71 19.53
CA ARG A 32 5.03 12.14 20.70
C ARG A 32 5.74 13.18 21.56
N ALA A 33 7.05 13.04 21.77
CA ALA A 33 7.81 13.95 22.62
C ALA A 33 7.90 15.38 22.04
N VAL A 34 7.72 15.53 20.73
CA VAL A 34 7.78 16.81 20.01
C VAL A 34 6.45 17.16 19.33
N ASP A 35 5.37 16.47 19.69
CA ASP A 35 4.00 16.69 19.21
C ASP A 35 3.81 16.64 17.67
N ALA A 36 4.60 15.83 16.96
CA ALA A 36 4.50 15.67 15.50
C ALA A 36 3.38 14.67 15.11
N ARG A 37 2.13 15.14 15.17
CA ARG A 37 0.89 14.35 14.97
C ARG A 37 0.82 13.64 13.63
N GLU A 38 1.24 14.29 12.55
CA GLU A 38 1.24 13.71 11.21
C GLU A 38 2.22 12.54 11.10
N VAL A 39 3.38 12.62 11.77
CA VAL A 39 4.34 11.52 11.82
C VAL A 39 3.81 10.35 12.64
N ILE A 40 3.14 10.62 13.76
CA ILE A 40 2.49 9.57 14.57
C ILE A 40 1.45 8.82 13.73
N SER A 41 0.61 9.56 13.02
CA SER A 41 -0.41 9.01 12.12
C SER A 41 0.20 8.14 11.02
N LEU A 42 1.19 8.66 10.28
CA LEU A 42 1.91 7.93 9.24
C LEU A 42 2.59 6.66 9.77
N ALA A 43 3.14 6.71 10.98
CA ALA A 43 3.78 5.55 11.58
C ALA A 43 2.77 4.46 11.98
N PHE A 44 1.59 4.84 12.45
CA PHE A 44 0.50 3.90 12.71
C PHE A 44 -0.05 3.30 11.42
N SER A 45 -0.34 4.10 10.38
CA SER A 45 -0.88 3.57 9.12
C SER A 45 0.12 2.70 8.36
N THR A 46 1.42 2.96 8.51
CA THR A 46 2.47 2.06 7.99
C THR A 46 2.52 0.75 8.76
N THR A 47 2.33 0.79 10.08
CA THR A 47 2.22 -0.44 10.91
C THR A 47 1.02 -1.25 10.45
N ALA A 48 -0.14 -0.61 10.25
CA ALA A 48 -1.34 -1.24 9.69
C ALA A 48 -1.04 -1.90 8.34
N SER A 49 -0.34 -1.19 7.44
CA SER A 49 0.03 -1.73 6.13
C SER A 49 0.91 -2.97 6.20
N LEU A 50 1.77 -3.12 7.21
CA LEU A 50 2.58 -4.34 7.39
C LEU A 50 1.70 -5.53 7.83
N HIS A 51 0.78 -5.30 8.77
CA HIS A 51 -0.23 -6.28 9.17
C HIS A 51 -1.14 -6.70 8.00
N ARG A 52 -1.62 -5.73 7.22
CA ARG A 52 -2.44 -5.96 6.04
C ARG A 52 -1.76 -6.84 4.99
N GLN A 53 -0.49 -6.57 4.70
CA GLN A 53 0.27 -7.36 3.72
C GLN A 53 0.42 -8.83 4.12
N SER A 54 0.25 -9.14 5.41
CA SER A 54 0.26 -10.50 5.95
C SER A 54 -1.14 -11.11 6.18
N GLY A 55 -2.18 -10.45 5.65
CA GLY A 55 -3.58 -10.89 5.78
C GLY A 55 -4.26 -10.53 7.11
N ARG A 56 -3.59 -9.79 8.00
CA ARG A 56 -4.09 -9.43 9.34
C ARG A 56 -4.93 -8.16 9.33
N HIS A 57 -5.99 -8.16 8.52
CA HIS A 57 -6.93 -7.04 8.43
C HIS A 57 -7.66 -6.77 9.75
N ASP A 58 -7.89 -7.82 10.54
CA ASP A 58 -8.46 -7.76 11.89
C ASP A 58 -7.67 -6.83 12.83
N LEU A 59 -6.34 -6.88 12.75
CA LEU A 59 -5.45 -6.02 13.53
C LEU A 59 -5.21 -4.66 12.85
N ALA A 60 -5.04 -4.67 11.53
CA ALA A 60 -4.69 -3.47 10.77
C ALA A 60 -5.74 -2.35 10.91
N VAL A 61 -7.04 -2.69 10.98
CA VAL A 61 -8.12 -1.71 11.24
C VAL A 61 -7.84 -0.87 12.49
N GLY A 62 -7.38 -1.51 13.58
CA GLY A 62 -7.11 -0.81 14.84
C GLY A 62 -5.96 0.19 14.71
N PHE A 63 -4.93 -0.16 13.96
CA PHE A 63 -3.80 0.72 13.70
C PHE A 63 -4.18 1.90 12.80
N ASP A 64 -4.95 1.70 11.73
CA ASP A 64 -5.38 2.83 10.90
C ASP A 64 -6.41 3.73 11.60
N ALA A 65 -7.26 3.16 12.48
CA ALA A 65 -8.12 3.96 13.34
C ALA A 65 -7.30 4.83 14.30
N ALA A 66 -6.25 4.27 14.92
CA ALA A 66 -5.31 5.02 15.75
C ALA A 66 -4.53 6.07 14.94
N ALA A 67 -4.20 5.78 13.68
CA ALA A 67 -3.55 6.74 12.78
C ALA A 67 -4.45 7.95 12.52
N LEU A 68 -5.74 7.73 12.24
CA LEU A 68 -6.68 8.83 12.01
C LEU A 68 -6.94 9.63 13.29
N ALA A 69 -7.11 8.94 14.43
CA ALA A 69 -7.35 9.56 15.73
C ALA A 69 -6.14 10.36 16.27
N ALA A 70 -4.95 10.16 15.71
CA ALA A 70 -3.77 10.93 16.08
C ALA A 70 -3.77 12.36 15.52
N LEU A 71 -4.66 12.69 14.59
CA LEU A 71 -4.74 14.00 13.93
C LEU A 71 -5.87 14.85 14.54
N ASP A 72 -5.61 16.14 14.76
CA ASP A 72 -6.61 17.04 15.37
C ASP A 72 -7.70 17.47 14.37
N ASP A 73 -7.31 17.80 13.14
CA ASP A 73 -8.22 18.13 12.03
C ASP A 73 -7.84 17.34 10.76
N PRO A 74 -8.16 16.03 10.71
CA PRO A 74 -7.77 15.17 9.59
C PRO A 74 -8.44 15.52 8.26
N PHE A 75 -9.50 16.34 8.25
CA PHE A 75 -10.29 16.61 7.05
C PHE A 75 -10.32 18.08 6.61
N GLY A 76 -9.94 19.03 7.48
CA GLY A 76 -9.90 20.46 7.15
C GLY A 76 -8.50 21.02 6.94
N SER A 77 -7.44 20.29 7.28
CA SER A 77 -6.07 20.80 7.21
C SER A 77 -5.58 21.12 5.79
N THR A 78 -4.92 22.27 5.65
CA THR A 78 -4.22 22.69 4.42
C THR A 78 -2.75 22.28 4.41
N ASP A 79 -2.22 21.65 5.46
CA ASP A 79 -0.87 21.08 5.47
C ASP A 79 -0.85 19.76 4.66
N ALA A 80 0.00 19.69 3.64
CA ALA A 80 0.12 18.52 2.77
C ALA A 80 0.49 17.23 3.52
N TRP A 81 1.27 17.33 4.60
CA TRP A 81 1.68 16.19 5.40
C TRP A 81 0.57 15.69 6.33
N VAL A 82 -0.25 16.59 6.87
CA VAL A 82 -1.45 16.20 7.62
C VAL A 82 -2.47 15.54 6.69
N ARG A 83 -2.66 16.09 5.48
CA ARG A 83 -3.56 15.51 4.48
C ARG A 83 -3.14 14.10 4.06
N VAL A 84 -1.87 13.88 3.71
CA VAL A 84 -1.40 12.53 3.32
C VAL A 84 -1.51 11.55 4.48
N ALA A 85 -1.27 12.00 5.72
CA ALA A 85 -1.43 11.16 6.90
C ALA A 85 -2.89 10.71 7.10
N ALA A 86 -3.83 11.65 6.98
CA ALA A 86 -5.26 11.36 7.03
C ALA A 86 -5.69 10.45 5.88
N HIS A 87 -5.24 10.75 4.66
CA HIS A 87 -5.57 9.98 3.46
C HIS A 87 -5.08 8.54 3.56
N ASP A 88 -3.81 8.31 3.96
CA ASP A 88 -3.28 6.98 4.16
C ASP A 88 -4.06 6.19 5.22
N ALA A 89 -4.46 6.83 6.32
CA ALA A 89 -5.26 6.19 7.36
C ALA A 89 -6.66 5.80 6.84
N VAL A 90 -7.34 6.69 6.11
CA VAL A 90 -8.69 6.42 5.56
C VAL A 90 -8.64 5.36 4.46
N VAL A 91 -7.66 5.42 3.54
CA VAL A 91 -7.45 4.40 2.52
C VAL A 91 -7.05 3.06 3.15
N GLY A 92 -6.26 3.08 4.23
CA GLY A 92 -5.93 1.91 5.02
C GLY A 92 -7.16 1.24 5.64
N LEU A 93 -8.02 2.03 6.30
CA LEU A 93 -9.32 1.56 6.80
C LEU A 93 -10.21 0.99 5.70
N ALA A 94 -10.20 1.60 4.51
CA ALA A 94 -10.95 1.08 3.37
C ALA A 94 -10.41 -0.30 2.94
N ALA A 95 -9.09 -0.41 2.79
CA ALA A 95 -8.41 -1.64 2.40
C ALA A 95 -8.65 -2.79 3.40
N ASP A 96 -8.66 -2.49 4.70
CA ASP A 96 -8.93 -3.53 5.70
C ASP A 96 -10.39 -3.93 5.76
N ASN A 97 -11.32 -2.99 5.63
CA ASN A 97 -12.73 -3.34 5.51
C ASN A 97 -13.00 -4.14 4.23
N LEU A 98 -12.30 -3.85 3.14
CA LEU A 98 -12.30 -4.69 1.93
C LEU A 98 -11.79 -6.10 2.22
N GLY A 99 -10.63 -6.23 2.88
CA GLY A 99 -10.07 -7.55 3.26
C GLY A 99 -10.93 -8.34 4.24
N LEU A 100 -11.82 -7.67 4.97
CA LEU A 100 -12.86 -8.25 5.83
C LEU A 100 -14.21 -8.43 5.12
N PHE A 101 -14.26 -8.28 3.79
CA PHE A 101 -15.45 -8.38 2.95
C PHE A 101 -16.59 -7.40 3.30
N ARG A 102 -16.27 -6.28 3.96
CA ARG A 102 -17.20 -5.20 4.33
C ARG A 102 -17.25 -4.14 3.23
N PHE A 103 -17.65 -4.55 2.03
CA PHE A 103 -17.55 -3.74 0.81
C PHE A 103 -18.25 -2.38 0.91
N SER A 104 -19.44 -2.31 1.52
CA SER A 104 -20.15 -1.04 1.67
C SER A 104 -19.40 -0.02 2.54
N VAL A 105 -18.67 -0.49 3.55
CA VAL A 105 -17.82 0.34 4.41
C VAL A 105 -16.60 0.83 3.62
N SER A 106 -15.94 -0.08 2.90
CA SER A 106 -14.82 0.26 2.01
C SER A 106 -15.21 1.34 0.98
N THR A 107 -16.38 1.19 0.34
CA THR A 107 -16.89 2.18 -0.62
C THR A 107 -17.02 3.57 0.01
N ARG A 108 -17.65 3.69 1.18
CA ARG A 108 -17.84 4.98 1.85
C ARG A 108 -16.51 5.62 2.27
N LEU A 109 -15.58 4.81 2.75
CA LEU A 109 -14.25 5.29 3.13
C LEU A 109 -13.44 5.77 1.93
N LEU A 110 -13.51 5.08 0.78
CA LEU A 110 -12.86 5.55 -0.46
C LEU A 110 -13.47 6.85 -0.98
N ILE A 111 -14.78 7.05 -0.86
CA ILE A 111 -15.42 8.34 -1.17
C ILE A 111 -14.84 9.42 -0.27
N ARG A 112 -14.78 9.16 1.05
CA ARG A 112 -14.22 10.12 2.00
C ARG A 112 -12.73 10.42 1.77
N ALA A 113 -11.95 9.43 1.33
CA ALA A 113 -10.55 9.63 0.97
C ALA A 113 -10.40 10.56 -0.24
N ARG A 114 -11.29 10.48 -1.23
CA ARG A 114 -11.27 11.35 -2.42
C ARG A 114 -11.51 12.80 -2.06
N GLU A 115 -12.47 13.05 -1.18
CA GLU A 115 -12.83 14.39 -0.71
C GLU A 115 -11.64 15.15 -0.09
N LEU A 116 -10.63 14.44 0.45
CA LEU A 116 -9.40 15.06 0.97
C LEU A 116 -8.53 15.73 -0.12
N HIS A 117 -8.71 15.33 -1.38
CA HIS A 117 -7.98 15.86 -2.53
C HIS A 117 -8.88 16.57 -3.56
N ASP A 118 -10.20 16.57 -3.35
CA ASP A 118 -11.16 17.17 -4.28
C ASP A 118 -10.89 18.68 -4.45
N GLY A 119 -10.90 19.13 -5.72
CA GLY A 119 -10.64 20.53 -6.07
C GLY A 119 -9.19 20.98 -5.94
N ARG A 120 -8.24 20.07 -5.65
CA ARG A 120 -6.81 20.40 -5.54
C ARG A 120 -6.02 19.75 -6.67
N GLU A 121 -5.46 20.60 -7.52
CA GLU A 121 -4.42 20.20 -8.46
C GLU A 121 -3.15 19.81 -7.70
N VAL A 122 -2.30 19.00 -8.32
CA VAL A 122 -0.99 18.65 -7.75
C VAL A 122 -0.17 19.94 -7.69
N GLU A 123 0.12 20.42 -6.48
CA GLU A 123 0.96 21.60 -6.28
C GLU A 123 2.41 21.27 -6.66
N GLU A 124 2.78 21.54 -7.92
CA GLU A 124 4.16 21.38 -8.39
C GLU A 124 5.08 22.52 -7.91
N ALA A 125 4.51 23.66 -7.52
CA ALA A 125 5.28 24.87 -7.24
C ALA A 125 6.03 24.78 -5.90
N GLY A 126 7.35 24.56 -5.97
CA GLY A 126 8.30 24.78 -4.87
C GLY A 126 8.61 23.58 -3.97
N SER A 127 7.99 22.41 -4.20
CA SER A 127 8.31 21.17 -3.48
C SER A 127 9.34 20.32 -4.23
N ASP A 128 10.23 19.65 -3.51
CA ASP A 128 11.18 18.72 -4.12
C ASP A 128 10.46 17.46 -4.65
N PRO A 129 11.03 16.75 -5.65
CA PRO A 129 10.38 15.61 -6.27
C PRO A 129 9.95 14.50 -5.31
N TRP A 130 10.70 14.27 -4.22
CA TRP A 130 10.34 13.25 -3.23
C TRP A 130 9.12 13.70 -2.42
N THR A 131 9.10 14.95 -1.96
CA THR A 131 7.93 15.49 -1.25
C THR A 131 6.68 15.42 -2.12
N THR A 132 6.74 15.88 -3.37
CA THR A 132 5.61 15.82 -4.31
C THR A 132 5.12 14.39 -4.54
N PHE A 133 6.03 13.43 -4.73
CA PHE A 133 5.65 12.03 -4.85
C PHE A 133 4.95 11.53 -3.59
N VAL A 134 5.49 11.82 -2.41
CA VAL A 134 4.98 11.30 -1.14
C VAL A 134 3.63 11.90 -0.77
N THR A 135 3.45 13.22 -0.91
CA THR A 135 2.25 13.93 -0.43
C THR A 135 1.12 14.01 -1.45
N GLU A 136 1.43 13.95 -2.76
CA GLU A 136 0.42 14.14 -3.81
C GLU A 136 0.19 12.89 -4.66
N VAL A 137 1.24 12.25 -5.18
CA VAL A 137 1.09 11.14 -6.14
C VAL A 137 0.79 9.81 -5.44
N ARG A 138 1.65 9.41 -4.50
CA ARG A 138 1.55 8.15 -3.76
C ARG A 138 0.18 7.92 -3.11
N PRO A 139 -0.42 8.85 -2.34
CA PRO A 139 -1.74 8.64 -1.73
C PRO A 139 -2.81 8.36 -2.79
N ARG A 140 -2.87 9.17 -3.86
CA ARG A 140 -3.85 9.01 -4.94
C ARG A 140 -3.70 7.66 -5.63
N VAL A 141 -2.47 7.22 -5.92
CA VAL A 141 -2.18 5.90 -6.50
C VAL A 141 -2.65 4.77 -5.56
N ARG A 142 -2.38 4.86 -4.26
CA ARG A 142 -2.83 3.86 -3.26
C ARG A 142 -4.36 3.78 -3.15
N GLU A 143 -5.05 4.91 -3.25
CA GLU A 143 -6.52 4.90 -3.29
C GLU A 143 -7.05 4.18 -4.53
N ARG A 144 -6.42 4.38 -5.69
CA ARG A 144 -6.81 3.74 -6.96
C ARG A 144 -6.56 2.24 -6.90
N TRP A 145 -5.49 1.81 -6.24
CA TRP A 145 -5.24 0.39 -5.95
C TRP A 145 -6.38 -0.24 -5.17
N VAL A 146 -6.75 0.33 -4.02
CA VAL A 146 -7.82 -0.22 -3.16
C VAL A 146 -9.18 -0.15 -3.86
N GLY A 147 -9.44 0.93 -4.60
CA GLY A 147 -10.66 1.06 -5.40
C GLY A 147 -10.75 0.06 -6.55
N ALA A 148 -9.63 -0.28 -7.19
CA ALA A 148 -9.57 -1.30 -8.23
C ALA A 148 -9.77 -2.70 -7.63
N GLU A 149 -9.11 -3.00 -6.52
CA GLU A 149 -9.31 -4.25 -5.77
C GLU A 149 -10.79 -4.40 -5.37
N LEU A 150 -11.43 -3.34 -4.85
CA LEU A 150 -12.86 -3.34 -4.54
C LEU A 150 -13.72 -3.67 -5.76
N ALA A 151 -13.44 -3.00 -6.88
CA ALA A 151 -14.17 -3.22 -8.11
C ALA A 151 -14.02 -4.66 -8.62
N ILE A 152 -12.83 -5.26 -8.50
CA ILE A 152 -12.60 -6.68 -8.81
C ILE A 152 -13.47 -7.57 -7.90
N TYR A 153 -13.41 -7.37 -6.57
CA TYR A 153 -14.19 -8.18 -5.61
C TYR A 153 -15.70 -8.05 -5.78
N THR A 154 -16.19 -6.91 -6.30
CA THR A 154 -17.62 -6.69 -6.55
C THR A 154 -18.05 -6.96 -8.01
N GLY A 155 -17.14 -7.44 -8.87
CA GLY A 155 -17.44 -7.79 -10.26
C GLY A 155 -17.59 -6.61 -11.23
N ASP A 156 -17.12 -5.41 -10.88
CA ASP A 156 -17.14 -4.22 -11.73
C ASP A 156 -15.79 -4.08 -12.48
N ALA A 157 -15.59 -4.94 -13.47
CA ALA A 157 -14.35 -4.99 -14.24
C ALA A 157 -14.03 -3.66 -14.94
N ASP A 158 -15.04 -2.94 -15.42
CA ASP A 158 -14.86 -1.66 -16.11
C ASP A 158 -14.32 -0.58 -15.17
N ARG A 159 -14.85 -0.51 -13.95
CA ARG A 159 -14.34 0.39 -12.92
C ARG A 159 -12.93 0.01 -12.49
N ALA A 160 -12.63 -1.27 -12.34
CA ALA A 160 -11.28 -1.74 -12.02
C ALA A 160 -10.26 -1.24 -13.06
N ARG A 161 -10.57 -1.43 -14.36
CA ARG A 161 -9.71 -0.98 -15.47
C ARG A 161 -9.55 0.53 -15.52
N ARG A 162 -10.61 1.30 -15.26
CA ARG A 162 -10.52 2.77 -15.21
C ARG A 162 -9.58 3.24 -14.08
N LEU A 163 -9.79 2.72 -12.87
CA LEU A 163 -9.00 3.12 -11.69
C LEU A 163 -7.52 2.76 -11.83
N ILE A 164 -7.21 1.57 -12.37
CA ILE A 164 -5.82 1.19 -12.57
C ILE A 164 -5.17 1.97 -13.71
N GLY A 165 -5.90 2.28 -14.77
CA GLY A 165 -5.42 3.15 -15.84
C GLY A 165 -5.12 4.58 -15.36
N GLU A 166 -5.90 5.11 -14.41
CA GLU A 166 -5.60 6.37 -13.72
C GLU A 166 -4.29 6.27 -12.91
N ALA A 167 -4.13 5.20 -12.12
CA ALA A 167 -2.90 4.99 -11.34
C ALA A 167 -1.65 4.85 -12.24
N GLN A 168 -1.75 4.14 -13.37
CA GLN A 168 -0.66 4.03 -14.34
C GLN A 168 -0.29 5.39 -14.94
N LYS A 169 -1.27 6.23 -15.28
CA LYS A 169 -1.01 7.61 -15.75
C LYS A 169 -0.30 8.45 -14.70
N MET A 170 -0.70 8.34 -13.43
CA MET A 170 -0.05 9.04 -12.31
C MET A 170 1.38 8.55 -12.08
N MET A 171 1.64 7.26 -12.28
CA MET A 171 2.97 6.66 -12.10
C MET A 171 3.91 6.90 -13.28
N ALA A 172 3.40 7.11 -14.49
CA ALA A 172 4.22 7.29 -15.71
C ALA A 172 5.37 8.32 -15.59
N PRO A 173 5.19 9.52 -14.99
CA PRO A 173 6.28 10.49 -14.80
C PRO A 173 7.14 10.22 -13.56
N VAL A 174 6.79 9.24 -12.71
CA VAL A 174 7.48 8.98 -11.45
C VAL A 174 8.80 8.25 -11.70
N SER A 175 9.87 8.76 -11.08
CA SER A 175 11.21 8.17 -11.14
C SER A 175 11.24 6.67 -10.81
N ALA A 176 12.12 5.94 -11.49
CA ALA A 176 12.41 4.52 -11.23
C ALA A 176 12.89 4.25 -9.79
N ASN A 177 13.32 5.27 -9.04
CA ASN A 177 13.66 5.13 -7.61
C ASN A 177 12.44 4.70 -6.76
N HIS A 178 11.22 4.86 -7.26
CA HIS A 178 10.00 4.39 -6.61
C HIS A 178 9.49 3.05 -7.18
N GLU A 179 10.42 2.19 -7.63
CA GLU A 179 10.15 0.92 -8.33
C GLU A 179 9.09 0.03 -7.66
N ARG A 180 9.08 -0.03 -6.32
CA ARG A 180 8.07 -0.77 -5.56
C ARG A 180 6.63 -0.35 -5.93
N HIS A 181 6.38 0.95 -6.12
CA HIS A 181 5.07 1.48 -6.47
C HIS A 181 4.72 1.22 -7.93
N HIS A 182 5.72 1.23 -8.83
CA HIS A 182 5.54 0.78 -10.21
C HIS A 182 5.11 -0.69 -10.26
N ILE A 183 5.87 -1.58 -9.62
CA ILE A 183 5.55 -3.03 -9.58
C ILE A 183 4.17 -3.29 -8.99
N LYS A 184 3.80 -2.66 -7.87
CA LYS A 184 2.48 -2.84 -7.25
C LYS A 184 1.35 -2.34 -8.15
N THR A 185 1.56 -1.25 -8.90
CA THR A 185 0.59 -0.77 -9.90
C THR A 185 0.42 -1.79 -11.02
N ASP A 186 1.51 -2.31 -11.57
CA ASP A 186 1.46 -3.29 -12.65
C ASP A 186 0.84 -4.63 -12.20
N LEU A 187 1.08 -5.05 -10.96
CA LEU A 187 0.44 -6.24 -10.38
C LEU A 187 -1.08 -6.10 -10.28
N ILE A 188 -1.58 -4.94 -9.87
CA ILE A 188 -3.03 -4.71 -9.82
C ILE A 188 -3.60 -4.62 -11.25
N ALA A 189 -2.85 -4.06 -12.20
CA ALA A 189 -3.25 -4.06 -13.60
C ALA A 189 -3.41 -5.51 -14.12
N ALA A 190 -2.43 -6.38 -13.85
CA ALA A 190 -2.51 -7.80 -14.17
C ALA A 190 -3.71 -8.50 -13.51
N ALA A 191 -3.97 -8.22 -12.23
CA ALA A 191 -5.12 -8.78 -11.52
C ALA A 191 -6.48 -8.31 -12.06
N SER A 192 -6.52 -7.16 -12.73
CA SER A 192 -7.73 -6.58 -13.34
C SER A 192 -7.92 -6.93 -14.82
N ALA A 193 -6.96 -7.64 -15.43
CA ALA A 193 -6.95 -7.93 -16.85
C ALA A 193 -8.02 -8.97 -17.22
N ILE A 194 -8.62 -8.81 -18.41
CA ILE A 194 -9.60 -9.77 -18.95
C ILE A 194 -8.88 -10.94 -19.61
N ASP A 195 -7.78 -10.67 -20.30
CA ASP A 195 -6.98 -11.69 -20.98
C ASP A 195 -5.97 -12.31 -19.99
N THR A 196 -6.13 -13.59 -19.71
CA THR A 196 -5.26 -14.35 -18.80
C THR A 196 -3.82 -14.42 -19.30
N SER A 197 -3.58 -14.48 -20.61
CA SER A 197 -2.23 -14.53 -21.17
C SER A 197 -1.48 -13.21 -20.92
N ASP A 198 -2.15 -12.08 -21.14
CA ASP A 198 -1.59 -10.76 -20.83
C ASP A 198 -1.35 -10.60 -19.32
N ALA A 199 -2.32 -11.02 -18.49
CA ALA A 199 -2.18 -11.01 -17.04
C ALA A 199 -0.94 -11.80 -16.58
N LEU A 200 -0.76 -13.01 -17.11
CA LEU A 200 0.38 -13.87 -16.82
C LEU A 200 1.70 -13.24 -17.27
N ALA A 201 1.74 -12.61 -18.44
CA ALA A 201 2.95 -11.94 -18.95
C ALA A 201 3.37 -10.79 -18.03
N VAL A 202 2.43 -9.93 -17.63
CA VAL A 202 2.67 -8.80 -16.72
C VAL A 202 3.08 -9.30 -15.33
N ALA A 203 2.40 -10.32 -14.79
CA ALA A 203 2.74 -10.89 -13.49
C ALA A 203 4.17 -11.48 -13.46
N ARG A 204 4.61 -12.15 -14.55
CA ARG A 204 6.00 -12.63 -14.69
C ARG A 204 7.02 -11.49 -14.76
N VAL A 205 6.70 -10.38 -15.42
CA VAL A 205 7.56 -9.18 -15.43
C VAL A 205 7.68 -8.59 -14.03
N CYS A 206 6.55 -8.46 -13.32
CA CYS A 206 6.52 -7.99 -11.94
C CYS A 206 7.36 -8.86 -11.01
N LEU A 207 7.26 -10.19 -11.14
CA LEU A 207 8.07 -11.14 -10.38
C LEU A 207 9.57 -10.89 -10.57
N ARG A 208 10.04 -10.79 -11.81
CA ARG A 208 11.46 -10.56 -12.10
C ARG A 208 11.95 -9.22 -11.54
N ARG A 209 11.16 -8.15 -11.69
CA ARG A 209 11.49 -6.82 -11.16
C ARG A 209 11.52 -6.83 -9.62
N ALA A 210 10.55 -7.49 -8.98
CA ALA A 210 10.49 -7.64 -7.53
C ALA A 210 11.71 -8.40 -6.98
N GLN A 211 12.10 -9.49 -7.63
CA GLN A 211 13.29 -10.27 -7.26
C GLN A 211 14.58 -9.46 -7.43
N ALA A 212 14.73 -8.76 -8.57
CA ALA A 212 15.91 -7.92 -8.82
C ALA A 212 16.05 -6.78 -7.80
N GLY A 213 14.94 -6.19 -7.36
CA GLY A 213 14.90 -5.15 -6.34
C GLY A 213 14.91 -5.67 -4.89
N GLY A 214 14.89 -6.98 -4.67
CA GLY A 214 14.80 -7.57 -3.32
C GLY A 214 13.47 -7.30 -2.60
N PHE A 215 12.41 -6.94 -3.32
CA PHE A 215 11.08 -6.67 -2.76
C PHE A 215 10.36 -7.99 -2.45
N LEU A 216 10.76 -8.65 -1.36
CA LEU A 216 10.25 -9.97 -0.98
C LEU A 216 8.71 -10.03 -0.85
N PRO A 217 8.01 -9.04 -0.26
CA PRO A 217 6.54 -9.04 -0.24
C PRO A 217 5.91 -9.00 -1.64
N LEU A 218 6.51 -8.26 -2.58
CA LEU A 218 6.03 -8.21 -3.97
C LEU A 218 6.41 -9.45 -4.77
N THR A 219 7.51 -10.13 -4.40
CA THR A 219 7.88 -11.44 -4.96
C THR A 219 6.80 -12.47 -4.60
N TRP A 220 6.45 -12.55 -3.31
CA TRP A 220 5.36 -13.41 -2.84
C TRP A 220 4.01 -13.06 -3.49
N ALA A 221 3.67 -11.77 -3.59
CA ALA A 221 2.42 -11.34 -4.23
C ALA A 221 2.38 -11.67 -5.73
N SER A 222 3.50 -11.51 -6.45
CA SER A 222 3.60 -11.84 -7.88
C SER A 222 3.44 -13.33 -8.11
N LEU A 223 4.08 -14.18 -7.29
CA LEU A 223 3.93 -15.64 -7.35
C LEU A 223 2.50 -16.07 -7.01
N SER A 224 1.89 -15.48 -5.98
CA SER A 224 0.51 -15.76 -5.59
C SER A 224 -0.47 -15.40 -6.71
N LEU A 225 -0.24 -14.29 -7.42
CA LEU A 225 -1.03 -13.91 -8.59
C LEU A 225 -0.84 -14.90 -9.75
N LEU A 226 0.40 -15.32 -10.05
CA LEU A 226 0.65 -16.34 -11.08
C LEU A 226 -0.11 -17.64 -10.79
N GLN A 227 -0.08 -18.10 -9.54
CA GLN A 227 -0.86 -19.26 -9.11
C GLN A 227 -2.36 -19.04 -9.29
N GLY A 228 -2.88 -17.88 -8.88
CA GLY A 228 -4.29 -17.50 -9.06
C GLY A 228 -4.72 -17.41 -10.54
N LEU A 229 -3.79 -17.12 -11.44
CA LEU A 229 -3.99 -17.10 -12.89
C LEU A 229 -3.83 -18.50 -13.55
N GLY A 230 -3.54 -19.54 -12.77
CA GLY A 230 -3.50 -20.93 -13.23
C GLY A 230 -2.10 -21.57 -13.31
N ASP A 231 -1.02 -20.89 -12.92
CA ASP A 231 0.30 -21.52 -12.80
C ASP A 231 0.37 -22.39 -11.54
N THR A 232 0.06 -23.67 -11.73
CA THR A 232 0.01 -24.68 -10.67
C THR A 232 1.26 -25.56 -10.65
N SER A 233 2.38 -25.09 -11.23
CA SER A 233 3.64 -25.83 -11.22
C SER A 233 4.20 -25.99 -9.80
N ASP A 234 4.84 -27.14 -9.54
CA ASP A 234 5.51 -27.42 -8.26
C ASP A 234 6.54 -26.34 -7.91
N THR A 235 7.22 -25.79 -8.93
CA THR A 235 8.18 -24.69 -8.79
C THR A 235 7.52 -23.42 -8.25
N THR A 236 6.36 -23.02 -8.79
CA THR A 236 5.63 -21.83 -8.33
C THR A 236 5.13 -22.03 -6.91
N ILE A 237 4.56 -23.19 -6.60
CA ILE A 237 4.08 -23.53 -5.25
C ILE A 237 5.24 -23.51 -4.22
N ALA A 238 6.36 -24.16 -4.54
CA ALA A 238 7.54 -24.16 -3.67
C ALA A 238 8.11 -22.75 -3.45
N SER A 239 8.11 -21.91 -4.50
CA SER A 239 8.60 -20.53 -4.42
C SER A 239 7.69 -19.63 -3.57
N ILE A 240 6.37 -19.85 -3.60
CA ILE A 240 5.41 -19.15 -2.72
C ILE A 240 5.72 -19.48 -1.27
N ASN A 241 5.87 -20.77 -0.94
CA ASN A 241 6.15 -21.24 0.42
C ASN A 241 7.50 -20.70 0.92
N ALA A 242 8.56 -20.80 0.11
CA ALA A 242 9.88 -20.29 0.48
C ALA A 242 9.85 -18.76 0.72
N SER A 243 9.16 -18.01 -0.15
CA SER A 243 9.04 -16.55 0.02
C SER A 243 8.24 -16.19 1.29
N HIS A 244 7.18 -16.95 1.58
CA HIS A 244 6.39 -16.80 2.79
C HIS A 244 7.23 -17.07 4.05
N ASP A 245 7.96 -18.18 4.10
CA ASP A 245 8.81 -18.55 5.23
C ASP A 245 9.89 -17.50 5.49
N MET A 246 10.53 -16.99 4.42
CA MET A 246 11.48 -15.88 4.54
C MET A 246 10.86 -14.60 5.11
N LEU A 247 9.61 -14.28 4.75
CA LEU A 247 8.92 -13.12 5.30
C LEU A 247 8.60 -13.33 6.79
N VAL A 248 8.17 -14.54 7.18
CA VAL A 248 7.93 -14.91 8.58
C VAL A 248 9.22 -14.80 9.39
N ASP A 249 10.33 -15.35 8.90
CA ASP A 249 11.64 -15.29 9.56
C ASP A 249 12.15 -13.86 9.74
N ARG A 250 11.80 -12.97 8.80
CA ARG A 250 12.10 -11.52 8.89
C ARG A 250 11.10 -10.74 9.74
N GLY A 251 10.15 -11.43 10.37
CA GLY A 251 9.17 -10.85 11.30
C GLY A 251 8.04 -10.08 10.63
N MET A 252 7.66 -10.45 9.40
CA MET A 252 6.38 -10.01 8.86
C MET A 252 5.23 -10.66 9.67
N PRO A 253 4.19 -9.89 10.03
CA PRO A 253 3.23 -10.28 11.07
C PRO A 253 2.12 -11.24 10.59
N PHE A 254 2.48 -12.33 9.90
CA PHE A 254 1.54 -13.39 9.51
C PHE A 254 0.84 -14.03 10.71
N ALA A 255 -0.36 -14.56 10.49
CA ALA A 255 -1.03 -15.39 11.51
C ALA A 255 -0.22 -16.69 11.72
N GLY A 256 0.09 -17.03 12.98
CA GLY A 256 0.48 -18.41 13.30
C GLY A 256 1.88 -18.70 13.86
N ARG A 257 2.61 -17.71 14.43
CA ARG A 257 3.63 -17.97 15.46
C ARG A 257 3.64 -16.84 16.50
N THR A 258 2.80 -16.97 17.53
CA THR A 258 2.98 -16.33 18.84
C THR A 258 3.11 -17.43 19.87
#